data_AF-A0AAD7T5D2-F1
#
_entry.id   AF-A0AAD7T5D2-F1
#
_cell.length_a   1.000
_cell.length_b   1.000
_cell.length_c   1.000
_cell.angle_alpha   90.00
_cell.angle_beta   90.00
_cell.angle_gamma   90.00
#
_symmetry.space_group_name_H-M   'P 1'
#
loop_
_entity.id
_entity.type
_entity.pdbx_description
1 polymer ?
#
loop_
_entity_poly.entity_id
_entity_poly.type
_entity_poly.pdbx_seq_one_letter_code
_entity_poly.pdbx_strand_id
1 'polypeptide(L)'
;MYRQQYFEIMDTASTSLDCRFSPSAFKHMQDVEDFVTGKGDCKSIVQFHGDDLDEVRLTLHRDMCTDVAKQRGVCLATFQDVVDFLKGDQGEHLRTLLPEMTKLVKLALTVPVTSCISERSFSGLRRLKTYLRSTMGQEKLNHVAVLNCHKKVSRSRSLDAIADEFIKRTAARSNTFLLKK
;
A
#
# COMPACT_ATOMS: atom_id res chain seq x y z
N MET A 1 -24.94 2.37 -37.87
CA MET A 1 -24.44 1.28 -37.02
C MET A 1 -23.10 1.64 -36.37
N TYR A 2 -22.07 2.01 -37.13
CA TYR A 2 -20.74 2.34 -36.59
C TYR A 2 -20.68 3.53 -35.61
N ARG A 3 -21.47 4.58 -35.82
CA ARG A 3 -21.52 5.75 -34.91
C ARG A 3 -21.99 5.37 -33.49
N GLN A 4 -22.91 4.42 -33.39
CA GLN A 4 -23.48 4.00 -32.11
C GLN A 4 -22.49 3.13 -31.33
N GLN A 5 -21.82 2.20 -32.02
CA GLN A 5 -20.73 1.39 -31.46
C GLN A 5 -19.52 2.26 -31.04
N TYR A 6 -19.22 3.32 -31.79
CA TYR A 6 -18.16 4.26 -31.43
C TYR A 6 -18.43 4.95 -30.10
N PHE A 7 -19.64 5.50 -29.91
CA PHE A 7 -20.00 6.15 -28.64
C PHE A 7 -20.07 5.16 -27.48
N GLU A 8 -20.57 3.94 -27.71
CA GLU A 8 -20.59 2.89 -26.69
C GLU A 8 -19.18 2.52 -26.21
N ILE A 9 -18.20 2.43 -27.13
CA ILE A 9 -16.80 2.20 -26.78
C ILE A 9 -16.22 3.38 -26.01
N MET A 10 -16.50 4.63 -26.44
CA MET A 10 -16.02 5.83 -25.77
C MET A 10 -16.60 5.98 -24.36
N ASP A 11 -17.89 5.71 -24.18
CA ASP A 11 -18.58 5.76 -22.88
C ASP A 11 -18.05 4.66 -21.96
N THR A 12 -17.85 3.45 -22.48
CA THR A 12 -17.25 2.34 -21.72
C THR A 12 -15.81 2.67 -21.31
N ALA A 13 -15.03 3.27 -22.22
CA ALA A 13 -13.66 3.69 -21.93
C ALA A 13 -13.64 4.79 -20.85
N SER A 14 -14.46 5.84 -20.97
CA SER A 14 -14.56 6.91 -19.97
C SER A 14 -15.00 6.36 -18.63
N THR A 15 -16.08 5.58 -18.59
CA THR A 15 -16.60 4.96 -17.36
C THR A 15 -15.55 4.05 -16.73
N SER A 16 -14.80 3.28 -17.54
CA SER A 16 -13.73 2.42 -17.02
C SER A 16 -12.56 3.21 -16.44
N LEU A 17 -12.24 4.38 -17.00
CA LEU A 17 -11.23 5.28 -16.45
C LEU A 17 -11.73 5.91 -15.15
N ASP A 18 -12.97 6.40 -15.11
CA ASP A 18 -13.58 7.01 -13.93
C ASP A 18 -13.76 5.99 -12.79
N CYS A 19 -14.10 4.74 -13.10
CA CYS A 19 -14.14 3.66 -12.11
C CYS A 19 -12.73 3.24 -11.65
N ARG A 20 -11.74 3.23 -12.56
CA ARG A 20 -10.36 2.80 -12.25
C ARG A 20 -9.62 3.83 -11.40
N PHE A 21 -9.75 5.12 -11.73
CA PHE A 21 -9.30 6.21 -10.89
C PHE A 21 -10.38 6.48 -9.86
N SER A 22 -10.46 5.58 -8.86
CA SER A 22 -11.49 5.63 -7.84
C SER A 22 -11.66 7.05 -7.29
N PRO A 23 -12.85 7.67 -7.45
CA PRO A 23 -13.07 9.03 -6.97
C PRO A 23 -12.94 9.09 -5.44
N SER A 24 -13.18 8.00 -4.71
CA SER A 24 -13.05 7.97 -3.25
C SER A 24 -11.60 8.02 -2.78
N ALA A 25 -10.68 7.29 -3.42
CA ALA A 25 -9.26 7.33 -3.05
C ALA A 25 -8.63 8.68 -3.39
N PHE A 26 -8.98 9.25 -4.55
CA PHE A 26 -8.50 10.58 -4.94
C PHE A 26 -9.06 11.67 -4.02
N LYS A 27 -10.36 11.61 -3.70
CA LYS A 27 -10.99 12.51 -2.74
C LYS A 27 -10.39 12.39 -1.35
N HIS A 28 -10.13 11.18 -0.87
CA HIS A 28 -9.43 10.96 0.41
C HIS A 28 -8.04 11.58 0.41
N MET A 29 -7.26 11.43 -0.68
CA MET A 29 -5.94 12.05 -0.79
C MET A 29 -6.03 13.59 -0.85
N GLN A 30 -7.05 14.14 -1.49
CA GLN A 30 -7.32 15.57 -1.49
C GLN A 30 -7.67 16.07 -0.09
N ASP A 31 -8.54 15.37 0.63
CA ASP A 31 -8.89 15.68 2.03
C ASP A 31 -7.63 15.65 2.93
N VAL A 32 -6.73 14.66 2.71
CA VAL A 32 -5.45 14.57 3.41
C VAL A 32 -4.54 15.76 3.07
N GLU A 33 -4.43 16.16 1.80
CA GLU A 33 -3.63 17.32 1.41
C GLU A 33 -4.17 18.63 2.01
N ASP A 34 -5.49 18.84 1.96
CA ASP A 34 -6.15 20.00 2.57
C ASP A 34 -5.96 20.01 4.09
N PHE A 35 -6.03 18.86 4.75
CA PHE A 35 -5.78 18.74 6.19
C PHE A 35 -4.34 19.10 6.55
N VAL A 36 -3.36 18.53 5.84
CA VAL A 36 -1.93 18.69 6.12
C VAL A 36 -1.47 20.13 5.81
N THR A 37 -2.08 20.81 4.84
CA THR A 37 -1.83 22.24 4.53
C THR A 37 -2.59 23.22 5.44
N GLY A 38 -3.41 22.71 6.37
CA GLY A 38 -4.10 23.52 7.39
C GLY A 38 -5.46 24.08 6.97
N LYS A 39 -6.06 23.57 5.90
CA LYS A 39 -7.36 24.03 5.36
C LYS A 39 -8.53 23.06 5.59
N GLY A 40 -8.29 21.87 6.14
CA GLY A 40 -9.27 20.78 6.22
C GLY A 40 -9.53 20.21 7.62
N ASP A 41 -10.63 19.46 7.72
CA ASP A 41 -11.06 18.68 8.89
C ASP A 41 -10.43 17.28 8.92
N CYS A 42 -10.24 16.72 10.12
CA CYS A 42 -9.66 15.38 10.32
C CYS A 42 -10.69 14.23 10.28
N LYS A 43 -11.99 14.53 10.37
CA LYS A 43 -13.04 13.52 10.64
C LYS A 43 -13.13 12.45 9.55
N SER A 44 -13.08 12.85 8.27
CA SER A 44 -13.11 11.90 7.15
C SER A 44 -11.88 10.99 7.14
N ILE A 45 -10.71 11.54 7.50
CA ILE A 45 -9.44 10.83 7.52
C ILE A 45 -9.41 9.78 8.65
N VAL A 46 -9.82 10.18 9.86
CA VAL A 46 -9.87 9.27 11.01
C VAL A 46 -10.90 8.17 10.79
N GLN A 47 -12.06 8.48 10.19
CA GLN A 47 -13.04 7.46 9.85
C GLN A 47 -12.50 6.41 8.85
N PHE A 48 -11.69 6.84 7.87
CA PHE A 48 -11.11 5.93 6.88
C PHE A 48 -10.00 5.05 7.47
N HIS A 49 -9.17 5.60 8.37
CA HIS A 49 -8.05 4.90 9.00
C HIS A 49 -8.40 4.20 10.32
N GLY A 50 -9.62 4.39 10.83
CA GLY A 50 -10.09 3.76 12.07
C GLY A 50 -9.22 4.11 13.27
N ASP A 51 -8.86 3.10 14.06
CA ASP A 51 -8.07 3.25 15.30
C ASP A 51 -6.57 3.56 15.05
N ASP A 52 -6.12 3.62 13.80
CA ASP A 52 -4.72 3.91 13.48
C ASP A 52 -4.31 5.36 13.80
N LEU A 53 -5.30 6.28 13.88
CA LEU A 53 -5.11 7.71 14.10
C LEU A 53 -5.98 8.26 15.25
N ASP A 54 -5.38 9.09 16.08
CA ASP A 54 -6.07 9.83 17.15
C ASP A 54 -6.47 11.23 16.65
N GLU A 55 -7.77 11.52 16.58
CA GLU A 55 -8.33 12.77 16.05
C GLU A 55 -7.79 14.02 16.79
N VAL A 56 -7.77 13.96 18.12
CA VAL A 56 -7.40 15.11 18.96
C VAL A 56 -5.91 15.36 18.86
N ARG A 57 -5.10 14.31 18.91
CA ARG A 57 -3.64 14.45 18.80
C ARG A 57 -3.21 14.85 17.39
N LEU A 58 -3.91 14.36 16.36
CA LEU A 58 -3.59 14.68 14.97
C LEU A 58 -3.87 16.15 14.65
N THR A 59 -5.00 16.70 15.12
CA THR A 59 -5.32 18.13 14.95
C THR A 59 -4.30 19.03 15.66
N LEU A 60 -3.96 18.71 16.91
CA LEU A 60 -2.92 19.43 17.65
C LEU A 60 -1.56 19.39 16.93
N HIS A 61 -1.14 18.21 16.46
CA HIS A 61 0.14 18.08 15.78
C HIS A 61 0.19 18.83 14.44
N ARG A 62 -0.93 18.86 13.70
CA ARG A 62 -1.06 19.68 12.49
C ARG A 62 -0.89 21.15 12.82
N ASP A 63 -1.60 21.67 13.82
CA ASP A 63 -1.55 23.09 14.18
C ASP A 63 -0.11 23.49 14.57
N MET A 64 0.53 22.68 15.42
CA MET A 64 1.95 22.83 15.76
C MET A 64 2.86 22.80 14.52
N CYS A 65 2.62 21.88 13.58
CA CYS A 65 3.41 21.79 12.35
C CYS A 65 3.31 23.07 11.51
N THR A 66 2.08 23.59 11.33
CA THR A 66 1.85 24.81 10.55
C THR A 66 2.47 26.04 11.22
N ASP A 67 2.47 26.10 12.55
CA ASP A 67 3.06 27.21 13.28
C ASP A 67 4.60 27.17 13.24
N VAL A 68 5.21 25.99 13.38
CA VAL A 68 6.66 25.84 13.18
C VAL A 68 7.07 26.19 11.75
N ALA A 69 6.25 25.82 10.75
CA ALA A 69 6.50 26.19 9.36
C ALA A 69 6.46 27.71 9.14
N LYS A 70 5.45 28.39 9.70
CA LYS A 70 5.37 29.87 9.68
C LYS A 70 6.57 30.51 10.37
N GLN A 71 7.01 30.02 11.53
CA GLN A 71 8.18 30.54 12.24
C GLN A 71 9.47 30.43 11.43
N ARG A 72 9.60 29.37 10.62
CA ARG A 72 10.74 29.15 9.73
C ARG A 72 10.61 29.88 8.38
N GLY A 73 9.51 30.61 8.16
CA GLY A 73 9.24 31.32 6.90
C GLY A 73 8.92 30.41 5.71
N VAL A 74 8.51 29.16 5.96
CA VAL A 74 8.17 28.19 4.91
C VAL A 74 6.66 28.15 4.71
N CYS A 75 6.21 28.37 3.47
CA CYS A 75 4.80 28.20 3.10
C CYS A 75 4.53 26.75 2.70
N LEU A 76 3.63 26.07 3.41
CA LEU A 76 3.19 24.71 3.08
C LEU A 76 1.95 24.80 2.17
N ALA A 77 2.16 24.85 0.85
CA ALA A 77 1.06 24.96 -0.11
C ALA A 77 0.67 23.62 -0.72
N THR A 78 1.62 22.70 -0.83
CA THR A 78 1.44 21.39 -1.45
C THR A 78 1.88 20.28 -0.50
N PHE A 79 1.30 19.08 -0.65
CA PHE A 79 1.72 17.90 0.12
C PHE A 79 3.24 17.64 0.03
N GLN A 80 3.84 17.91 -1.13
CA GLN A 80 5.28 17.79 -1.35
C GLN A 80 6.10 18.72 -0.44
N ASP A 81 5.65 19.96 -0.21
CA ASP A 81 6.33 20.92 0.67
C ASP A 81 6.38 20.39 2.11
N VAL A 82 5.30 19.74 2.55
CA VAL A 82 5.18 19.16 3.89
C VAL A 82 6.12 17.97 4.03
N VAL A 83 6.17 17.12 3.00
CA VAL A 83 7.10 16.00 2.95
C VAL A 83 8.55 16.50 2.99
N ASP A 84 8.88 17.54 2.23
CA ASP A 84 10.24 18.08 2.17
C ASP A 84 10.61 18.85 3.45
N PHE A 85 9.65 19.47 4.12
CA PHE A 85 9.80 20.06 5.45
C PHE A 85 10.10 19.01 6.54
N LEU A 86 9.47 17.84 6.44
CA LEU A 86 9.70 16.73 7.38
C LEU A 86 10.96 15.92 7.04
N LYS A 87 11.47 15.99 5.80
CA LYS A 87 12.72 15.36 5.38
C LYS A 87 13.94 16.15 5.90
N GLY A 88 15.07 15.45 6.06
CA GLY A 88 16.35 16.01 6.52
C GLY A 88 16.53 16.05 8.04
N ASP A 89 17.70 16.51 8.48
CA ASP A 89 18.14 16.50 9.90
C ASP A 89 17.26 17.39 10.77
N GLN A 90 16.85 18.56 10.26
CA GLN A 90 15.96 19.50 10.96
C GLN A 90 14.53 18.99 11.08
N GLY A 91 14.15 18.01 10.27
CA GLY A 91 12.85 17.33 10.30
C GLY A 91 12.82 16.12 11.21
N GLU A 92 13.98 15.58 11.63
CA GLU A 92 14.05 14.41 12.50
C GLU A 92 13.47 14.70 13.89
N HIS A 93 13.85 15.83 14.48
CA HIS A 93 13.26 16.29 15.74
C HIS A 93 11.75 16.51 15.65
N LEU A 94 11.27 17.07 14.52
CA LEU A 94 9.85 17.28 14.29
C LEU A 94 9.08 15.97 14.15
N ARG A 95 9.67 14.94 13.54
CA ARG A 95 9.07 13.61 13.44
C ARG A 95 8.88 12.97 14.82
N THR A 96 9.81 13.20 15.75
CA THR A 96 9.70 12.71 17.13
C THR A 96 8.67 13.51 17.93
N LEU A 97 8.59 14.82 17.73
CA LEU A 97 7.64 15.70 18.42
C LEU A 97 6.20 15.54 17.92
N LEU A 98 6.01 15.21 16.64
CA LEU A 98 4.70 15.14 15.96
C LEU A 98 4.46 13.74 15.39
N PRO A 99 4.28 12.70 16.25
CA PRO A 99 4.20 11.32 15.81
C PRO A 99 2.97 11.02 14.95
N GLU A 100 1.78 11.57 15.29
CA GLU A 100 0.55 11.31 14.52
C GLU A 100 0.60 11.95 13.13
N MET A 101 1.13 13.17 13.02
CA MET A 101 1.30 13.85 11.73
C MET A 101 2.28 13.07 10.84
N THR A 102 3.38 12.60 11.43
CA THR A 102 4.36 11.76 10.70
C THR A 102 3.75 10.43 10.26
N LYS A 103 2.89 9.83 11.10
CA LYS A 103 2.17 8.60 10.77
C LYS A 103 1.23 8.83 9.59
N LEU A 104 0.44 9.90 9.61
CA LEU A 104 -0.45 10.27 8.51
C LEU A 104 0.32 10.48 7.19
N VAL A 105 1.41 11.25 7.21
CA VAL A 105 2.23 11.50 6.01
C VAL A 105 2.82 10.19 5.47
N LYS A 106 3.28 9.29 6.35
CA LYS A 106 3.76 7.96 5.94
C LYS A 106 2.64 7.13 5.32
N LEU A 107 1.45 7.11 5.91
CA LEU A 107 0.29 6.40 5.37
C LEU A 107 -0.07 6.93 3.97
N ALA A 108 -0.16 8.25 3.82
CA ALA A 108 -0.42 8.90 2.54
C ALA A 108 0.62 8.53 1.47
N LEU A 109 1.91 8.47 1.83
CA LEU A 109 2.99 8.05 0.92
C LEU A 109 2.93 6.56 0.55
N THR A 110 2.30 5.72 1.37
CA THR A 110 2.12 4.29 1.07
C THR A 110 0.92 3.99 0.19
N VAL A 111 -0.02 4.94 0.06
CA VAL A 111 -1.18 4.77 -0.84
C VAL A 111 -0.66 4.69 -2.28
N PRO A 112 -0.92 3.58 -2.99
CA PRO A 112 -0.48 3.46 -4.37
C PRO A 112 -1.31 4.39 -5.26
N VAL A 113 -0.72 5.54 -5.62
CA VAL A 113 -1.33 6.49 -6.57
C VAL A 113 -1.41 5.89 -7.99
N THR A 114 -0.67 4.81 -8.26
CA THR A 114 -0.61 4.18 -9.60
C THR A 114 -0.96 2.69 -9.57
N SER A 115 -1.56 2.21 -10.66
CA SER A 115 -1.86 0.79 -10.87
C SER A 115 -0.63 -0.08 -11.16
N CYS A 116 0.58 0.48 -11.16
CA CYS A 116 1.80 -0.25 -11.54
C CYS A 116 2.06 -1.49 -10.65
N ILE A 117 1.58 -1.48 -9.40
CA ILE A 117 1.69 -2.63 -8.48
C ILE A 117 0.83 -3.81 -8.97
N SER A 118 -0.39 -3.55 -9.44
CA SER A 118 -1.26 -4.60 -9.97
C SER A 118 -0.70 -5.14 -11.29
N GLU A 119 -0.15 -4.29 -12.16
CA GLU A 119 0.49 -4.71 -13.42
C GLU A 119 1.70 -5.62 -13.19
N ARG A 120 2.55 -5.28 -12.21
CA ARG A 120 3.67 -6.15 -11.79
C ARG A 120 3.15 -7.52 -11.30
N SER A 121 2.05 -7.51 -10.53
CA SER A 121 1.44 -8.73 -9.99
C SER A 121 0.81 -9.58 -11.08
N PHE A 122 0.08 -8.98 -12.03
CA PHE A 122 -0.49 -9.67 -13.19
C PHE A 122 0.58 -10.23 -14.13
N SER A 123 1.67 -9.49 -14.35
CA SER A 123 2.84 -9.97 -15.09
C SER A 123 3.49 -11.17 -14.39
N GLY A 124 3.61 -11.12 -13.06
CA GLY A 124 4.05 -12.24 -12.24
C GLY A 124 3.13 -13.46 -12.36
N LEU A 125 1.82 -13.25 -12.23
CA LEU A 125 0.81 -14.30 -12.36
C LEU A 125 0.82 -14.95 -13.75
N ARG A 126 1.02 -14.17 -14.81
CA ARG A 126 1.14 -14.71 -16.18
C ARG A 126 2.32 -15.67 -16.34
N ARG A 127 3.41 -15.46 -15.59
CA ARG A 127 4.55 -16.41 -15.55
C ARG A 127 4.27 -17.64 -14.69
N LEU A 128 3.40 -17.53 -13.69
CA LEU A 128 3.03 -18.64 -12.81
C LEU A 128 1.97 -19.56 -13.42
N LYS A 129 0.97 -18.98 -14.09
CA LYS A 129 -0.15 -19.69 -14.73
C LYS A 129 0.20 -20.01 -16.19
N THR A 130 1.05 -21.02 -16.37
CA THR A 130 1.41 -21.57 -17.69
C THR A 130 0.41 -22.62 -18.15
N TYR A 131 0.39 -22.95 -19.45
CA TYR A 131 -0.47 -24.00 -20.02
C TYR A 131 -0.40 -25.33 -19.25
N LEU A 132 0.82 -25.78 -18.91
CA LEU A 132 1.06 -27.01 -18.13
C LEU A 132 0.61 -26.93 -16.66
N ARG A 133 0.25 -25.74 -16.17
CA ARG A 133 -0.20 -25.49 -14.78
C ARG A 133 -1.63 -24.93 -14.76
N SER A 134 -2.38 -25.14 -15.84
CA SER A 134 -3.74 -24.60 -16.02
C SER A 134 -4.77 -25.17 -15.05
N THR A 135 -4.54 -26.40 -14.54
CA THR A 135 -5.42 -27.10 -13.59
C THR A 135 -5.13 -26.78 -12.12
N MET A 136 -4.24 -25.82 -11.83
CA MET A 136 -3.88 -25.48 -10.45
C MET A 136 -5.03 -24.74 -9.75
N GLY A 137 -5.48 -25.26 -8.60
CA GLY A 137 -6.51 -24.62 -7.77
C GLY A 137 -6.09 -23.25 -7.22
N GLN A 138 -7.08 -22.41 -6.93
CA GLN A 138 -6.87 -21.01 -6.53
C GLN A 138 -6.02 -20.87 -5.26
N GLU A 139 -6.25 -21.71 -4.24
CA GLU A 139 -5.46 -21.73 -3.00
C GLU A 139 -3.97 -21.92 -3.28
N LYS A 140 -3.63 -22.94 -4.09
CA LYS A 140 -2.25 -23.24 -4.46
C LYS A 140 -1.65 -22.11 -5.31
N LEU A 141 -2.44 -21.48 -6.18
CA LEU A 141 -2.00 -20.32 -6.95
C LEU A 141 -1.66 -19.13 -6.06
N ASN A 142 -2.50 -18.83 -5.08
CA ASN A 142 -2.27 -17.74 -4.13
C ASN A 142 -0.98 -17.97 -3.34
N HIS A 143 -0.76 -19.17 -2.81
CA HIS A 143 0.47 -19.50 -2.08
C HIS A 143 1.73 -19.36 -2.94
N VAL A 144 1.69 -19.87 -4.19
CA VAL A 144 2.83 -19.76 -5.12
C VAL A 144 3.06 -18.30 -5.54
N ALA A 145 2.00 -17.52 -5.72
CA ALA A 145 2.09 -16.09 -6.01
C ALA A 145 2.81 -15.32 -4.90
N VAL A 146 2.48 -15.58 -3.63
CA VAL A 146 3.15 -14.97 -2.48
C VAL A 146 4.64 -15.33 -2.45
N LEU A 147 4.99 -16.60 -2.66
CA LEU A 147 6.40 -17.04 -2.75
C LEU A 147 7.14 -16.34 -3.91
N ASN A 148 6.45 -16.13 -5.03
CA ASN A 148 6.99 -15.44 -6.21
C ASN A 148 7.11 -13.92 -6.04
N CYS A 149 6.29 -13.28 -5.18
CA CYS A 149 6.48 -11.88 -4.79
C CYS A 149 7.68 -11.74 -3.85
N HIS A 150 7.82 -12.65 -2.88
CA HIS A 150 8.89 -12.64 -1.88
C HIS A 150 10.05 -13.60 -2.18
N LYS A 151 10.47 -13.70 -3.46
CA LYS A 151 11.50 -14.66 -3.90
C LYS A 151 12.80 -14.59 -3.12
N LYS A 152 13.23 -13.39 -2.72
CA LYS A 152 14.48 -13.20 -1.96
C LYS A 152 14.41 -13.94 -0.62
N VAL A 153 13.32 -13.74 0.11
CA VAL A 153 13.06 -14.40 1.40
C VAL A 153 12.80 -15.90 1.22
N SER A 154 12.08 -16.27 0.14
CA SER A 154 11.83 -17.69 -0.14
C SER A 154 13.10 -18.46 -0.47
N ARG A 155 14.09 -17.83 -1.13
CA ARG A 155 15.37 -18.44 -1.48
C ARG A 155 16.36 -18.50 -0.32
N SER A 156 16.21 -17.63 0.68
CA SER A 156 17.07 -17.65 1.87
C SER A 156 16.68 -18.73 2.88
N ARG A 157 15.50 -19.36 2.73
CA ARG A 157 15.10 -20.49 3.57
C ARG A 157 15.69 -21.79 3.03
N SER A 158 16.20 -22.64 3.93
CA SER A 158 16.68 -23.97 3.57
C SER A 158 15.50 -24.90 3.25
N LEU A 159 15.56 -25.52 2.07
CA LEU A 159 14.54 -26.50 1.66
C LEU A 159 14.56 -27.73 2.57
N ASP A 160 15.75 -28.14 3.04
CA ASP A 160 15.91 -29.28 3.94
C ASP A 160 15.16 -29.08 5.26
N ALA A 161 15.28 -27.89 5.88
CA ALA A 161 14.56 -27.61 7.12
C ALA A 161 13.04 -27.58 6.93
N ILE A 162 12.56 -27.07 5.78
CA ILE A 162 11.13 -27.09 5.44
C ILE A 162 10.65 -28.53 5.23
N ALA A 163 11.46 -29.38 4.58
CA ALA A 163 11.15 -30.78 4.38
C ALA A 163 11.08 -31.52 5.73
N ASP A 164 12.04 -31.30 6.62
CA ASP A 164 12.06 -31.90 7.95
C ASP A 164 10.84 -31.47 8.78
N GLU A 165 10.46 -30.18 8.74
CA GLU A 165 9.25 -29.69 9.40
C GLU A 165 7.99 -30.38 8.83
N PHE A 166 7.90 -30.50 7.51
CA PHE A 166 6.78 -31.16 6.84
C PHE A 166 6.65 -32.65 7.22
N ILE A 167 7.79 -33.34 7.37
CA ILE A 167 7.85 -34.74 7.80
C ILE A 167 7.39 -34.87 9.25
N LYS A 168 7.86 -33.99 10.15
CA LYS A 168 7.52 -34.01 11.59
C LYS A 168 6.05 -33.73 11.88
N ARG A 169 5.34 -33.00 11.01
CA ARG A 169 3.92 -32.67 11.18
C ARG A 169 2.97 -33.88 11.16
N THR A 170 3.38 -35.06 10.72
CA THR A 170 2.51 -36.25 10.69
C THR A 170 3.32 -37.53 10.95
N ALA A 171 2.87 -38.33 11.92
CA ALA A 171 3.56 -39.57 12.30
C ALA A 171 3.75 -40.54 11.12
N ALA A 172 2.76 -40.66 10.23
CA ALA A 172 2.86 -41.47 9.01
C ALA A 172 3.99 -41.01 8.06
N ARG A 173 4.27 -39.70 8.01
CA ARG A 173 5.35 -39.15 7.17
C ARG A 173 6.71 -39.41 7.80
N SER A 174 6.82 -39.28 9.12
CA SER A 174 8.06 -39.59 9.86
C SER A 174 8.50 -41.04 9.71
N ASN A 175 7.56 -41.98 9.57
CA ASN A 175 7.89 -43.39 9.36
C ASN A 175 8.27 -43.70 7.90
N THR A 176 7.83 -42.87 6.95
CA THR A 176 8.05 -43.07 5.51
C THR A 176 9.32 -42.38 5.01
N PHE A 177 9.59 -41.17 5.50
CA PHE A 177 10.72 -40.35 5.05
C PHE A 177 11.87 -40.42 6.04
N LEU A 178 13.07 -40.66 5.51
CA LEU A 178 14.31 -40.60 6.28
C LEU A 178 14.68 -39.14 6.58
N LEU A 179 14.69 -38.78 7.86
CA LEU A 179 15.25 -37.51 8.32
C LEU A 179 16.78 -37.61 8.27
N LYS A 180 17.43 -36.72 7.51
CA LYS A 180 18.88 -36.57 7.60
C LYS A 180 19.21 -35.96 8.96
N LYS A 181 20.04 -36.65 9.74
CA LYS A 181 20.61 -36.12 10.99
C LYS A 181 21.63 -35.03 10.69
#